data_AF-A0A3Q2W618-F1
#
_entry.id   AF-A0A3Q2W618-F1
#
_cell.length_a   1.000
_cell.length_b   1.000
_cell.length_c   1.000
_cell.angle_alpha   90.00
_cell.angle_beta   90.00
_cell.angle_gamma   90.00
#
_symmetry.space_group_name_H-M   'P 1'
#
loop_
_entity.id
_entity.type
_entity.pdbx_description
1 polymer ?
#
loop_
_entity_poly.entity_id
_entity_poly.type
_entity_poly.pdbx_seq_one_letter_code
_entity_poly.pdbx_strand_id
1 'polypeptide(L)'
;MSISSFATIFKDKSVQKFTDYTGDWQYAVDVTLDPDTAHPYLILSDDGKQVHCGEEENDLPDNPERFSEFPIVLGKKSFSSGRFYFEVQIKAKTLWIVGVARESVNRKEEFTDEGLPKKGYWCVFK
;
A
#
# COMPACT_ATOMS: atom_id res chain seq x y z
N MET A 1 -13.43 12.48 -17.39
CA MET A 1 -12.90 11.12 -17.20
C MET A 1 -11.82 11.25 -16.14
N SER A 2 -12.17 11.05 -14.87
CA SER A 2 -11.18 11.20 -13.78
C SER A 2 -10.20 10.03 -13.82
N ILE A 3 -8.91 10.31 -13.66
CA ILE A 3 -7.84 9.31 -13.67
C ILE A 3 -7.29 9.23 -12.24
N SER A 4 -8.07 8.60 -11.35
CA SER A 4 -7.72 8.44 -9.93
C SER A 4 -6.70 7.32 -9.72
N SER A 5 -5.44 7.66 -10.04
CA SER A 5 -4.24 6.90 -9.69
C SER A 5 -4.21 6.55 -8.21
N PHE A 6 -3.71 5.36 -7.86
CA PHE A 6 -3.53 4.94 -6.47
C PHE A 6 -2.37 3.95 -6.33
N ALA A 7 -1.70 4.00 -5.18
CA ALA A 7 -0.66 3.09 -4.77
C ALA A 7 -1.02 2.48 -3.41
N THR A 8 -0.82 1.17 -3.25
CA THR A 8 -1.02 0.47 -1.99
C THR A 8 0.28 -0.22 -1.63
N ILE A 9 1.25 0.60 -1.23
CA ILE A 9 2.55 0.14 -0.75
C ILE A 9 2.39 -0.33 0.69
N PHE A 10 1.77 -1.51 0.85
CA PHE A 10 1.86 -2.29 2.08
C PHE A 10 3.35 -2.42 2.50
N LYS A 11 3.59 -2.74 3.78
CA LYS A 11 4.86 -3.38 4.16
C LYS A 11 4.74 -4.86 3.78
N ASP A 12 5.86 -5.50 3.42
CA ASP A 12 5.99 -6.86 2.83
C ASP A 12 4.94 -7.86 3.39
N LYS A 13 4.03 -8.50 2.63
CA LYS A 13 3.83 -8.60 1.17
C LYS A 13 2.36 -8.94 0.76
N SER A 14 1.64 -8.03 0.07
CA SER A 14 0.42 -8.26 -0.80
C SER A 14 -1.06 -8.20 -0.23
N VAL A 15 -2.06 -9.07 -0.56
CA VAL A 15 -3.47 -9.15 0.04
C VAL A 15 -4.25 -10.51 -0.09
N GLN A 16 -5.41 -10.69 -0.77
CA GLN A 16 -6.21 -11.97 -0.92
C GLN A 16 -7.23 -11.81 -2.10
N LYS A 17 -7.80 -12.80 -2.84
CA LYS A 17 -7.76 -14.29 -2.88
C LYS A 17 -8.31 -14.87 -4.22
N PHE A 18 -8.02 -16.15 -4.59
CA PHE A 18 -8.86 -17.09 -5.42
C PHE A 18 -8.36 -18.57 -5.34
N THR A 19 -9.01 -19.56 -6.00
CA THR A 19 -8.92 -21.01 -5.72
C THR A 19 -7.80 -21.81 -6.41
N ASP A 20 -7.42 -22.91 -5.75
CA ASP A 20 -6.48 -24.00 -6.11
C ASP A 20 -4.97 -23.73 -6.04
N TYR A 21 -4.23 -24.85 -5.93
CA TYR A 21 -2.80 -25.03 -5.57
C TYR A 21 -2.44 -24.89 -4.08
N THR A 22 -1.83 -25.96 -3.55
CA THR A 22 -1.47 -26.12 -2.13
C THR A 22 0.00 -25.80 -1.87
N GLY A 23 0.29 -24.70 -1.17
CA GLY A 23 1.64 -24.37 -0.69
C GLY A 23 1.65 -23.21 0.31
N ASP A 24 2.51 -23.31 1.34
CA ASP A 24 3.00 -22.22 2.19
C ASP A 24 2.00 -21.31 2.95
N TRP A 25 0.79 -21.80 3.27
CA TRP A 25 -0.16 -21.17 4.20
C TRP A 25 0.45 -20.73 5.55
N GLN A 26 1.53 -21.37 5.99
CA GLN A 26 2.19 -21.11 7.29
C GLN A 26 2.87 -19.74 7.44
N TYR A 27 2.96 -18.94 6.37
CA TYR A 27 3.47 -17.56 6.42
C TYR A 27 2.38 -16.50 6.17
N ALA A 28 1.11 -16.92 6.07
CA ALA A 28 -0.01 -16.03 5.86
C ALA A 28 -0.16 -15.03 7.02
N VAL A 29 -0.17 -13.73 6.74
CA VAL A 29 -0.40 -12.69 7.76
C VAL A 29 -1.59 -11.79 7.43
N ASP A 30 -2.37 -11.50 8.46
CA ASP A 30 -3.49 -10.58 8.36
C ASP A 30 -3.00 -9.12 8.48
N VAL A 31 -3.11 -8.40 7.36
CA VAL A 31 -2.71 -7.00 7.23
C VAL A 31 -3.91 -6.10 7.09
N THR A 32 -3.81 -4.95 7.75
CA THR A 32 -4.72 -3.82 7.67
C THR A 32 -3.92 -2.58 7.26
N LEU A 33 -4.57 -1.69 6.53
CA LEU A 33 -4.03 -0.39 6.14
C LEU A 33 -4.04 0.59 7.32
N ASP A 34 -3.16 1.58 7.28
CA ASP A 34 -2.95 2.52 8.38
C ASP A 34 -3.44 3.94 8.01
N PRO A 35 -4.59 4.41 8.54
CA PRO A 35 -5.18 5.70 8.17
C PRO A 35 -4.28 6.91 8.43
N ASP A 36 -3.40 6.82 9.44
CA ASP A 36 -2.42 7.87 9.76
C ASP A 36 -1.37 8.02 8.66
N THR A 37 -1.14 6.98 7.85
CA THR A 37 -0.22 7.02 6.70
C THR A 37 -0.90 7.35 5.38
N ALA A 38 -2.21 7.16 5.28
CA ALA A 38 -2.96 7.24 4.04
C ALA A 38 -2.95 8.66 3.45
N HIS A 39 -2.51 8.79 2.21
CA HIS A 39 -2.58 10.04 1.45
C HIS A 39 -4.03 10.59 1.41
N PRO A 40 -4.27 11.91 1.53
CA PRO A 40 -5.61 12.48 1.70
C PRO A 40 -6.69 12.09 0.66
N TYR A 41 -6.31 11.79 -0.60
CA TYR A 41 -7.24 11.26 -1.62
C TYR A 41 -7.62 9.78 -1.45
N LEU A 42 -7.00 9.03 -0.53
CA LEU A 42 -7.27 7.61 -0.33
C LEU A 42 -8.38 7.37 0.71
N ILE A 43 -9.43 6.69 0.26
CA ILE A 43 -10.56 6.27 1.10
C ILE A 43 -10.39 4.79 1.43
N LEU A 44 -10.28 4.51 2.73
CA LEU A 44 -10.15 3.16 3.29
C LEU A 44 -11.53 2.61 3.69
N SER A 45 -11.68 1.28 3.72
CA SER A 45 -12.83 0.62 4.34
C SER A 45 -12.68 0.48 5.86
N ASP A 46 -13.80 0.38 6.59
CA ASP A 46 -13.85 0.26 8.06
C ASP A 46 -13.02 -0.91 8.62
N ASP A 47 -12.87 -1.99 7.84
CA ASP A 47 -12.06 -3.17 8.18
C ASP A 47 -10.56 -3.00 7.90
N GLY A 48 -10.16 -1.88 7.29
CA GLY A 48 -8.80 -1.59 6.84
C GLY A 48 -8.28 -2.51 5.74
N LYS A 49 -9.14 -3.25 5.02
CA LYS A 49 -8.74 -4.24 4.00
C LYS A 49 -8.76 -3.70 2.57
N GLN A 50 -9.50 -2.63 2.30
CA GLN A 50 -9.74 -2.09 0.97
C GLN A 50 -9.34 -0.63 0.90
N VAL A 51 -8.91 -0.20 -0.29
CA VAL A 51 -8.57 1.20 -0.58
C VAL A 51 -8.94 1.57 -2.01
N HIS A 52 -9.50 2.76 -2.15
CA HIS A 52 -9.75 3.42 -3.41
C HIS A 52 -9.29 4.88 -3.33
N CYS A 53 -9.09 5.50 -4.49
CA CYS A 53 -8.78 6.91 -4.60
C CYS A 53 -10.08 7.64 -4.94
N GLY A 54 -10.42 8.66 -4.16
CA GLY A 54 -11.60 9.50 -4.36
C GLY A 54 -11.43 10.49 -5.52
N GLU A 55 -12.44 11.34 -5.71
CA GLU A 55 -12.35 12.47 -6.65
C GLU A 55 -11.95 13.78 -5.95
N GLU A 56 -12.10 13.85 -4.62
CA GLU A 56 -11.79 15.00 -3.77
C GLU A 56 -10.85 14.58 -2.63
N GLU A 57 -10.23 15.59 -2.01
CA GLU A 57 -9.29 15.42 -0.89
C GLU A 57 -10.04 15.35 0.45
N ASN A 58 -9.72 14.35 1.30
CA ASN A 58 -10.30 14.28 2.64
C ASN A 58 -9.60 15.26 3.59
N ASP A 59 -10.37 16.01 4.38
CA ASP A 59 -9.87 16.89 5.44
C ASP A 59 -9.22 16.06 6.56
N LEU A 60 -7.90 15.84 6.44
CA LEU A 60 -7.08 15.02 7.32
C LEU A 60 -5.83 15.79 7.74
N PRO A 61 -5.41 15.70 9.01
CA PRO A 61 -4.24 16.41 9.49
C PRO A 61 -2.96 15.89 8.81
N ASP A 62 -2.12 16.81 8.35
CA ASP A 62 -0.78 16.53 7.84
C ASP A 62 0.17 16.19 8.99
N ASN A 63 0.17 14.93 9.40
CA ASN A 63 1.11 14.38 10.37
C ASN A 63 2.42 13.93 9.66
N PRO A 64 3.53 13.71 10.39
CA PRO A 64 4.77 13.18 9.80
C PRO A 64 4.60 11.82 9.11
N GLU A 65 3.61 11.03 9.52
CA GLU A 65 3.34 9.68 9.05
C GLU A 65 2.66 9.62 7.67
N ARG A 66 1.96 10.68 7.26
CA ARG A 66 1.12 10.75 6.07
C ARG A 66 1.93 10.96 4.80
N PHE A 67 1.56 10.25 3.73
CA PHE A 67 2.04 10.56 2.40
C PHE A 67 1.36 11.79 1.81
N SER A 68 2.11 12.77 1.31
CA SER A 68 1.58 14.03 0.75
C SER A 68 1.75 14.17 -0.77
N GLU A 69 2.76 13.53 -1.36
CA GLU A 69 3.13 13.76 -2.78
C GLU A 69 2.57 12.70 -3.75
N PHE A 70 2.19 11.53 -3.25
CA PHE A 70 1.72 10.42 -4.09
C PHE A 70 0.67 9.60 -3.31
N PRO A 71 -0.40 9.09 -3.96
CA PRO A 71 -1.52 8.43 -3.31
C PRO A 71 -1.15 7.04 -2.75
N ILE A 72 -0.38 7.01 -1.66
CA ILE A 72 0.18 5.84 -0.97
C ILE A 72 -0.48 5.67 0.40
N VAL A 73 -0.61 4.40 0.84
CA VAL A 73 -0.93 4.01 2.22
C VAL A 73 -0.11 2.79 2.61
N LEU A 74 0.36 2.73 3.86
CA LEU A 74 1.14 1.61 4.41
C LEU A 74 0.27 0.60 5.16
N GLY A 75 0.84 -0.59 5.40
CA GLY A 75 0.30 -1.55 6.36
C GLY A 75 0.62 -1.16 7.82
N LYS A 76 -0.37 -1.30 8.72
CA LYS A 76 -0.31 -0.90 10.14
C LYS A 76 0.65 -1.71 11.00
N LYS A 77 1.08 -2.90 10.52
CA LYS A 77 2.13 -3.72 11.15
C LYS A 77 3.42 -3.62 10.35
N SER A 78 4.55 -3.51 11.04
CA SER A 78 5.88 -3.71 10.46
C SER A 78 6.49 -5.03 10.91
N PHE A 79 7.49 -5.48 10.15
CA PHE A 79 8.18 -6.75 10.35
C PHE A 79 9.69 -6.52 10.30
N SER A 80 10.43 -7.13 11.22
CA SER A 80 11.89 -6.97 11.36
C SER A 80 12.70 -8.23 11.03
N SER A 81 12.06 -9.40 11.03
CA SER A 81 12.64 -10.70 10.71
C SER A 81 11.53 -11.73 10.44
N GLY A 82 11.83 -12.82 9.72
CA GLY A 82 10.88 -13.91 9.44
C GLY A 82 10.59 -14.10 7.95
N ARG A 83 9.43 -14.70 7.65
CA ARG A 83 8.85 -14.86 6.31
C ARG A 83 7.36 -14.55 6.39
N PHE A 84 6.85 -13.80 5.41
CA PHE A 84 5.48 -13.29 5.39
C PHE A 84 4.89 -13.40 3.99
N TYR A 85 3.61 -13.71 3.89
CA TYR A 85 2.89 -13.90 2.64
C TYR A 85 1.44 -13.41 2.73
N PHE A 86 1.00 -12.70 1.71
CA PHE A 86 -0.39 -12.43 1.37
C PHE A 86 -0.47 -12.20 -0.18
N GLU A 87 -1.64 -12.29 -0.82
CA GLU A 87 -1.87 -12.85 -2.17
C GLU A 87 -2.26 -11.87 -3.31
N VAL A 88 -2.89 -10.74 -2.96
CA VAL A 88 -3.50 -9.67 -3.80
C VAL A 88 -4.91 -9.95 -4.37
N GLN A 89 -5.76 -8.91 -4.45
CA GLN A 89 -6.82 -8.78 -5.46
C GLN A 89 -6.93 -7.34 -6.01
N ILE A 90 -6.70 -7.16 -7.31
CA ILE A 90 -6.84 -5.88 -8.02
C ILE A 90 -7.98 -6.00 -9.05
N LYS A 91 -9.07 -5.26 -8.85
CA LYS A 91 -10.27 -5.34 -9.70
C LYS A 91 -10.24 -4.29 -10.81
N ALA A 92 -9.95 -4.72 -12.04
CA ALA A 92 -10.11 -3.93 -13.27
C ALA A 92 -9.49 -2.52 -13.29
N LYS A 93 -8.43 -2.27 -12.50
CA LYS A 93 -7.73 -0.98 -12.47
C LYS A 93 -6.62 -0.91 -13.52
N THR A 94 -6.47 0.25 -14.14
CA THR A 94 -5.47 0.54 -15.17
C THR A 94 -4.09 0.78 -14.58
N LEU A 95 -4.00 1.64 -13.56
CA LEU A 95 -2.79 1.92 -12.79
C LEU A 95 -2.88 1.35 -11.38
N TRP A 96 -1.80 0.79 -10.85
CA TRP A 96 -1.66 0.36 -9.44
C TRP A 96 -0.20 0.14 -9.05
N ILE A 97 0.12 0.32 -7.76
CA ILE A 97 1.41 -0.07 -7.15
C ILE A 97 1.14 -0.96 -5.93
N VAL A 98 1.84 -2.09 -5.82
CA VAL A 98 1.81 -2.99 -4.66
C VAL A 98 3.25 -3.41 -4.34
N GLY A 99 3.63 -3.46 -3.06
CA GLY A 99 5.02 -3.75 -2.72
C GLY A 99 5.33 -3.81 -1.23
N VAL A 100 6.52 -3.29 -0.92
CA VAL A 100 7.12 -3.22 0.42
C VAL A 100 7.84 -1.87 0.58
N ALA A 101 7.77 -1.29 1.77
CA ALA A 101 8.54 -0.11 2.16
C ALA A 101 9.30 -0.34 3.47
N ARG A 102 10.46 0.31 3.64
CA ARG A 102 11.05 0.56 4.96
C ARG A 102 10.12 1.46 5.78
N GLU A 103 10.19 1.38 7.11
CA GLU A 103 9.44 2.30 7.97
C GLU A 103 9.95 3.74 7.89
N SER A 104 11.25 3.89 7.60
CA SER A 104 12.00 5.14 7.47
C SER A 104 12.04 5.70 6.04
N VAL A 105 11.11 5.33 5.16
CA VAL A 105 11.00 5.99 3.85
C VAL A 105 10.53 7.44 4.04
N ASN A 106 11.01 8.36 3.20
CA ASN A 106 10.41 9.69 3.16
C ASN A 106 9.00 9.60 2.53
N ARG A 107 8.07 10.35 3.12
CA ARG A 107 6.62 10.38 2.82
C ARG A 107 6.18 11.74 2.27
N LYS A 108 7.08 12.73 2.35
CA LYS A 108 6.95 14.12 1.84
C LYS A 108 7.87 14.37 0.63
N GLU A 109 8.18 13.31 -0.12
CA GLU A 109 9.04 13.33 -1.30
C GLU A 109 8.31 12.64 -2.46
N GLU A 110 8.53 13.11 -3.69
CA GLU A 110 7.94 12.53 -4.88
C GLU A 110 8.32 11.05 -5.06
N PHE A 111 7.32 10.21 -5.27
CA PHE A 111 7.50 8.81 -5.62
C PHE A 111 7.92 8.73 -7.10
N THR A 112 9.18 8.39 -7.34
CA THR A 112 9.74 8.21 -8.69
C THR A 112 10.29 6.79 -8.83
N ASP A 113 10.05 6.16 -9.97
CA ASP A 113 10.46 4.77 -10.25
C ASP A 113 11.99 4.60 -10.25
N GLU A 114 12.73 5.69 -10.48
CA GLU A 114 14.19 5.70 -10.47
C GLU A 114 14.76 5.40 -9.07
N GLY A 115 15.30 4.19 -8.93
CA GLY A 115 16.08 3.82 -7.75
C GLY A 115 15.24 3.49 -6.51
N LEU A 116 13.98 3.07 -6.67
CA LEU A 116 13.10 2.63 -5.57
C LEU A 116 13.80 1.83 -4.45
N PRO A 117 14.64 0.80 -4.72
CA PRO A 117 15.34 0.07 -3.65
C PRO A 117 16.33 0.90 -2.82
N LYS A 118 16.87 2.00 -3.38
CA LYS A 118 17.70 2.98 -2.66
C LYS A 118 16.83 3.90 -1.79
N LYS A 119 15.70 4.36 -2.33
CA LYS A 119 14.65 5.10 -1.57
C LYS A 119 13.99 4.25 -0.47
N GLY A 120 14.17 2.92 -0.49
CA GLY A 120 13.66 1.99 0.52
C GLY A 120 12.34 1.30 0.16
N TYR A 121 12.04 1.23 -1.14
CA TYR A 121 10.84 0.61 -1.70
C TYR A 121 11.20 -0.58 -2.61
N TRP A 122 10.40 -1.65 -2.54
CA TRP A 122 10.45 -2.76 -3.51
C TRP A 122 9.03 -3.06 -3.94
N CYS A 123 8.64 -2.58 -5.13
CA CYS A 123 7.27 -2.63 -5.61
C CYS A 123 7.17 -3.27 -6.98
N VAL A 124 6.00 -3.82 -7.27
CA VAL A 124 5.50 -4.14 -8.61
C VAL A 124 4.35 -3.19 -8.92
N PHE A 125 4.27 -2.75 -10.17
CA PHE A 125 3.27 -1.79 -10.61
C PHE A 125 2.90 -1.99 -12.07
N LYS A 126 1.80 -1.35 -12.46
CA LYS A 126 1.26 -1.25 -13.82
C LYS A 126 0.59 0.11 -13.96
#